data_AF-A0A389MKE6-F1
#
_entry.id   AF-A0A389MKE6-F1
#
_cell.length_a   1.000
_cell.length_b   1.000
_cell.length_c   1.000
_cell.angle_alpha   90.00
_cell.angle_beta   90.00
_cell.angle_gamma   90.00
#
_symmetry.space_group_name_H-M   'P 1'
#
loop_
_entity.id
_entity.type
_entity.pdbx_description
1 polymer ?
#
loop_
_entity_poly.entity_id
_entity_poly.type
_entity_poly.pdbx_seq_one_letter_code
_entity_poly.pdbx_strand_id
1 'polypeptide(L)'
;MTPVSASDVERDLAEEAARSRLRLRFDKVALRVVGALRSRLAAIVPEGEAVLVAIAAPIRRPTETAASIEALAPRASAGPVGETVHGNDVRLRWIKGARANMPRVIAFVHNPGPDGERLLDLAEARVTGAERPDQRSASDPS
;
A
#
# COMPACT_ATOMS: atom_id res chain seq x y z
N MET A 1 3.81 -24.61 6.41
CA MET A 1 3.10 -23.36 6.06
C MET A 1 3.47 -23.03 4.62
N THR A 2 2.50 -23.01 3.72
CA THR A 2 2.71 -22.62 2.32
C THR A 2 2.94 -21.11 2.26
N PRO A 3 3.95 -20.59 1.55
CA PRO A 3 4.10 -19.15 1.37
C PRO A 3 2.84 -18.61 0.69
N VAL A 4 2.19 -17.63 1.31
CA VAL A 4 1.12 -16.89 0.63
C VAL A 4 1.78 -16.10 -0.48
N SER A 5 1.37 -16.31 -1.73
CA SER A 5 1.95 -15.56 -2.84
C SER A 5 1.64 -14.07 -2.65
N ALA A 6 2.58 -13.20 -3.00
CA ALA A 6 2.31 -11.76 -3.07
C ALA A 6 1.06 -11.45 -3.90
N SER A 7 0.83 -12.25 -4.95
CA SER A 7 -0.35 -12.17 -5.81
C SER A 7 -1.66 -12.50 -5.09
N ASP A 8 -1.66 -13.40 -4.10
CA ASP A 8 -2.86 -13.74 -3.32
C ASP A 8 -3.18 -12.64 -2.32
N VAL A 9 -2.16 -12.12 -1.61
CA VAL A 9 -2.32 -10.97 -0.70
C VAL A 9 -2.91 -9.77 -1.44
N GLU A 10 -2.41 -9.51 -2.65
CA GLU A 10 -2.87 -8.39 -3.47
C GLU A 10 -4.28 -8.60 -4.01
N ARG A 11 -4.63 -9.83 -4.39
CA ARG A 11 -6.00 -10.16 -4.80
C ARG A 11 -6.98 -9.97 -3.64
N ASP A 12 -6.66 -10.48 -2.46
CA ASP A 12 -7.48 -10.31 -1.25
C ASP A 12 -7.68 -8.82 -0.94
N LEU A 13 -6.59 -8.03 -1.01
CA LEU A 13 -6.64 -6.58 -0.78
C LEU A 13 -7.43 -5.85 -1.87
N ALA A 14 -7.33 -6.27 -3.13
CA ALA A 14 -8.11 -5.71 -4.23
C ALA A 14 -9.62 -6.00 -4.09
N GLU A 15 -9.98 -7.22 -3.69
CA GLU A 15 -11.36 -7.61 -3.42
C GLU A 15 -11.94 -6.84 -2.22
N GLU A 16 -11.16 -6.67 -1.16
CA GLU A 16 -11.56 -5.88 0.01
C GLU A 16 -11.70 -4.39 -0.32
N ALA A 17 -10.77 -3.84 -1.08
CA ALA A 17 -10.85 -2.46 -1.57
C ALA A 17 -12.12 -2.26 -2.42
N ALA A 18 -12.45 -3.22 -3.30
CA ALA A 18 -13.67 -3.19 -4.09
C ALA A 18 -14.93 -3.21 -3.19
N ARG A 19 -14.98 -4.08 -2.18
CA ARG A 19 -16.06 -4.11 -1.17
C ARG A 19 -16.19 -2.79 -0.41
N SER A 20 -15.08 -2.13 -0.16
CA SER A 20 -15.00 -0.80 0.49
C SER A 20 -15.22 0.38 -0.47
N ARG A 21 -15.58 0.11 -1.74
CA ARG A 21 -15.75 1.11 -2.81
C ARG A 21 -14.49 1.95 -3.10
N LEU A 22 -13.32 1.44 -2.72
CA LEU A 22 -12.02 2.01 -3.05
C LEU A 22 -11.63 1.55 -4.45
N ARG A 23 -11.83 2.42 -5.45
CA ARG A 23 -11.65 2.06 -6.87
C ARG A 23 -10.18 2.04 -7.26
N LEU A 24 -9.58 0.86 -7.23
CA LEU A 24 -8.22 0.60 -7.73
C LEU A 24 -8.16 0.64 -9.26
N ARG A 25 -6.98 0.97 -9.79
CA ARG A 25 -6.65 0.96 -11.21
C ARG A 25 -5.64 -0.14 -11.51
N PHE A 26 -5.94 -0.91 -12.56
CA PHE A 26 -5.11 -2.02 -13.04
C PHE A 26 -4.74 -1.87 -14.52
N ASP A 27 -4.84 -0.68 -15.08
CA ASP A 27 -4.38 -0.44 -16.45
C ASP A 27 -2.85 -0.52 -16.55
N LYS A 28 -2.34 -0.58 -17.78
CA LYS A 28 -0.92 -0.77 -18.07
C LYS A 28 -0.01 0.27 -17.40
N VAL A 29 -0.46 1.52 -17.25
CA VAL A 29 0.36 2.57 -16.61
C VAL A 29 0.43 2.32 -15.11
N ALA A 30 -0.71 2.03 -14.47
CA ALA A 30 -0.77 1.69 -13.06
C ALA A 30 0.10 0.47 -12.72
N LEU A 31 -0.03 -0.62 -13.48
CA LEU A 31 0.76 -1.84 -13.29
C LEU A 31 2.26 -1.59 -13.49
N ARG A 32 2.65 -0.74 -14.43
CA ARG A 32 4.05 -0.36 -14.65
C ARG A 32 4.64 0.38 -13.45
N VAL A 33 3.90 1.32 -12.87
CA VAL A 33 4.35 2.09 -11.69
C VAL A 33 4.48 1.16 -10.49
N VAL A 34 3.47 0.34 -10.23
CA VAL A 34 3.48 -0.63 -9.13
C VAL A 34 4.65 -1.61 -9.27
N GLY A 35 4.87 -2.15 -10.47
CA GLY A 35 6.01 -3.03 -10.74
C GLY A 35 7.35 -2.35 -10.49
N ALA A 36 7.54 -1.11 -10.98
CA ALA A 36 8.76 -0.36 -10.76
C ALA A 36 9.03 -0.09 -9.27
N LEU A 37 7.99 0.28 -8.51
CA LEU A 37 8.10 0.50 -7.06
C LEU A 37 8.48 -0.77 -6.32
N ARG A 38 7.88 -1.91 -6.66
CA ARG A 38 8.24 -3.21 -6.04
C ARG A 38 9.71 -3.52 -6.25
N SER A 39 10.21 -3.39 -7.48
CA SER A 39 11.61 -3.68 -7.79
C SER A 39 12.57 -2.73 -7.06
N ARG A 40 12.27 -1.43 -7.03
CA ARG A 40 13.10 -0.41 -6.40
C ARG A 40 13.12 -0.51 -4.88
N LEU A 41 11.94 -0.59 -4.27
CA LEU A 41 11.80 -0.57 -2.82
C LEU A 41 12.18 -1.91 -2.17
N ALA A 42 12.04 -3.05 -2.87
CA ALA A 42 12.46 -4.35 -2.32
C ALA A 42 13.96 -4.40 -1.97
N ALA A 43 14.79 -3.56 -2.60
CA ALA A 43 16.22 -3.48 -2.28
C ALA A 43 16.50 -2.76 -0.94
N ILE A 44 15.60 -1.88 -0.47
CA ILE A 44 15.87 -0.99 0.67
C ILE A 44 15.07 -1.34 1.92
N VAL A 45 13.88 -1.95 1.79
CA VAL A 45 12.99 -2.24 2.93
C VAL A 45 13.44 -3.51 3.62
N PRO A 46 13.95 -3.58 4.86
CA PRO A 46 14.43 -4.81 5.51
C PRO A 46 13.45 -6.00 5.49
N GLU A 47 13.98 -7.20 5.74
CA GLU A 47 13.13 -8.37 6.01
C GLU A 47 12.36 -8.17 7.31
N GLY A 48 11.10 -8.64 7.35
CA GLY A 48 10.20 -8.40 8.48
C GLY A 48 9.60 -6.99 8.52
N GLU A 49 9.85 -6.17 7.49
CA GLU A 49 9.25 -4.85 7.30
C GLU A 49 8.53 -4.77 5.95
N ALA A 50 7.62 -3.81 5.83
CA ALA A 50 6.92 -3.55 4.59
C ALA A 50 6.70 -2.06 4.37
N VAL A 51 6.67 -1.64 3.11
CA VAL A 51 6.25 -0.29 2.71
C VAL A 51 4.93 -0.38 1.96
N LEU A 52 3.97 0.39 2.42
CA LEU A 52 2.66 0.57 1.81
C LEU A 52 2.64 1.89 1.05
N VAL A 53 2.16 1.88 -0.20
CA VAL A 53 2.08 3.06 -1.06
C VAL A 53 0.70 3.17 -1.69
N ALA A 54 0.06 4.33 -1.57
CA ALA A 54 -1.17 4.67 -2.29
C ALA A 54 -0.93 5.88 -3.19
N ILE A 55 -1.30 5.77 -4.47
CA ILE A 55 -1.07 6.79 -5.49
C ILE A 55 -2.39 7.16 -6.15
N ALA A 56 -2.79 8.42 -6.05
CA ALA A 56 -3.96 8.93 -6.74
C ALA A 56 -3.66 9.16 -8.24
N ALA A 57 -4.46 8.57 -9.11
CA ALA A 57 -4.44 8.80 -10.55
C ALA A 57 -5.02 10.19 -10.91
N PRO A 58 -4.78 10.73 -12.12
CA PRO A 58 -4.06 10.15 -13.26
C PRO A 58 -2.52 10.24 -13.12
N ILE A 59 -1.82 9.15 -13.43
CA ILE A 59 -0.34 9.15 -13.45
C ILE A 59 0.14 9.53 -14.85
N ARG A 60 0.77 10.70 -14.97
CA ARG A 60 1.27 11.23 -16.26
C ARG A 60 2.75 10.92 -16.50
N ARG A 61 3.53 10.78 -15.44
CA ARG A 61 5.00 10.59 -15.48
C ARG A 61 5.39 9.33 -14.69
N PRO A 62 5.08 8.12 -15.18
CA PRO A 62 5.15 6.91 -14.37
C PRO A 62 6.55 6.60 -13.84
N THR A 63 7.59 6.81 -14.66
CA THR A 63 8.97 6.52 -14.29
C THR A 63 9.47 7.50 -13.23
N GLU A 64 9.25 8.78 -13.44
CA GLU A 64 9.66 9.87 -12.55
C GLU A 64 8.90 9.79 -11.23
N THR A 65 7.60 9.49 -11.28
CA THR A 65 6.76 9.27 -10.09
C THR A 65 7.32 8.12 -9.25
N ALA A 66 7.66 6.98 -9.87
CA ALA A 66 8.23 5.86 -9.13
C ALA A 66 9.58 6.22 -8.47
N ALA A 67 10.46 6.94 -9.18
CA ALA A 67 11.76 7.35 -8.64
C ALA A 67 11.64 8.36 -7.50
N SER A 68 10.72 9.33 -7.59
CA SER A 68 10.47 10.27 -6.50
C SER A 68 9.88 9.59 -5.28
N ILE A 69 8.96 8.64 -5.45
CA ILE A 69 8.42 7.85 -4.34
C ILE A 69 9.51 7.01 -3.67
N GLU A 70 10.41 6.40 -4.45
CA GLU A 70 11.57 5.68 -3.92
C GLU A 70 12.43 6.59 -3.02
N ALA A 71 12.71 7.81 -3.45
CA ALA A 71 13.47 8.78 -2.66
C ALA A 71 12.73 9.23 -1.38
N LEU A 72 11.39 9.20 -1.37
CA LEU A 72 10.57 9.53 -0.21
C LEU A 72 10.46 8.39 0.81
N ALA A 73 10.57 7.13 0.36
CA ALA A 73 10.32 5.97 1.20
C ALA A 73 11.12 5.92 2.51
N PRO A 74 12.42 6.29 2.58
CA PRO A 74 13.15 6.31 3.84
C PRO A 74 12.54 7.23 4.90
N ARG A 75 11.91 8.34 4.50
CA ARG A 75 11.23 9.27 5.42
C ARG A 75 10.03 8.60 6.09
N ALA A 76 9.39 7.64 5.42
CA ALA A 76 8.24 6.92 5.96
C ALA A 76 8.61 6.02 7.16
N SER A 77 9.89 5.67 7.33
CA SER A 77 10.37 4.88 8.48
C SER A 77 10.28 5.63 9.81
N ALA A 78 10.19 6.97 9.78
CA ALA A 78 10.02 7.84 10.93
C ALA A 78 8.55 8.20 11.21
N GLY A 79 7.63 7.89 10.28
CA GLY A 79 6.20 8.17 10.40
C GLY A 79 5.51 8.23 9.03
N PRO A 80 4.16 8.25 8.97
CA PRO A 80 3.44 8.34 7.71
C PRO A 80 3.83 9.57 6.90
N VAL A 81 3.94 9.42 5.58
CA VAL A 81 4.28 10.51 4.65
C VAL A 81 3.14 10.71 3.67
N GLY A 82 2.64 11.93 3.56
CA GLY A 82 1.75 12.37 2.50
C GLY A 82 2.41 13.49 1.70
N GLU A 83 2.57 13.30 0.39
CA GLU A 83 3.24 14.27 -0.48
C GLU A 83 2.65 14.27 -1.89
N THR A 84 2.65 15.43 -2.55
CA THR A 84 2.28 15.54 -3.96
C THR A 84 3.51 15.33 -4.84
N VAL A 85 3.55 14.25 -5.60
CA VAL A 85 4.64 13.91 -6.51
C VAL A 85 4.16 14.03 -7.95
N HIS A 86 4.75 14.94 -8.72
CA HIS A 86 4.39 15.16 -10.14
C HIS A 86 2.88 15.34 -10.42
N GLY A 87 2.14 15.87 -9.44
CA GLY A 87 0.69 16.08 -9.51
C GLY A 87 -0.15 14.87 -9.07
N ASN A 88 0.47 13.84 -8.51
CA ASN A 88 -0.19 12.71 -7.86
C ASN A 88 -0.15 12.90 -6.34
N ASP A 89 -1.30 12.77 -5.66
CA ASP A 89 -1.31 12.61 -4.20
C ASP A 89 -0.77 11.22 -3.87
N VAL A 90 0.29 11.17 -3.05
CA VAL A 90 0.96 9.94 -2.66
C VAL A 90 0.98 9.84 -1.15
N ARG A 91 0.53 8.70 -0.64
CA ARG A 91 0.64 8.31 0.77
C ARG A 91 1.59 7.13 0.91
N LEU A 92 2.50 7.21 1.87
CA LEU A 92 3.43 6.15 2.22
C LEU A 92 3.35 5.83 3.71
N ARG A 93 3.43 4.55 4.04
CA ARG A 93 3.55 4.07 5.42
C ARG A 93 4.56 2.94 5.50
N TRP A 94 5.47 3.05 6.47
CA TRP A 94 6.47 2.02 6.74
C TRP A 94 6.04 1.20 7.95
N ILE A 95 5.88 -0.10 7.76
CA ILE A 95 5.41 -1.04 8.78
C ILE A 95 6.59 -1.82 9.33
N LYS A 96 6.85 -1.67 10.63
CA LYS A 96 7.80 -2.49 11.38
C LYS A 96 7.06 -3.71 11.93
N GLY A 97 7.52 -4.92 11.64
CA GLY A 97 6.87 -6.15 12.11
C GLY A 97 5.81 -6.71 11.13
N ALA A 98 6.11 -6.69 9.83
CA ALA A 98 5.34 -7.43 8.85
C ALA A 98 5.40 -8.94 9.15
N ARG A 99 4.26 -9.63 9.00
CA ARG A 99 4.20 -11.09 9.16
C ARG A 99 5.14 -11.77 8.17
N ALA A 100 5.66 -12.94 8.57
CA ALA A 100 6.45 -13.78 7.69
C ALA A 100 5.68 -14.07 6.38
N ASN A 101 6.39 -14.02 5.25
CA ASN A 101 5.86 -14.21 3.89
C ASN A 101 4.94 -13.08 3.37
N MET A 102 4.84 -11.94 4.04
CA MET A 102 4.19 -10.77 3.45
C MET A 102 5.10 -10.08 2.41
N PRO A 103 4.54 -9.48 1.35
CA PRO A 103 5.33 -8.66 0.42
C PRO A 103 5.96 -7.47 1.15
N ARG A 104 7.26 -7.23 0.91
CA ARG A 104 7.98 -6.06 1.44
C ARG A 104 7.46 -4.74 0.86
N VAL A 105 6.76 -4.78 -0.28
CA VAL A 105 6.24 -3.60 -0.96
C VAL A 105 4.82 -3.90 -1.42
N ILE A 106 3.85 -3.13 -0.94
CA ILE A 106 2.46 -3.16 -1.40
C ILE A 106 2.12 -1.78 -1.92
N ALA A 107 1.79 -1.68 -3.19
CA ALA A 107 1.50 -0.41 -3.84
C ALA A 107 0.17 -0.47 -4.61
N PHE A 108 -0.61 0.59 -4.48
CA PHE A 108 -1.91 0.77 -5.11
C PHE A 108 -1.93 2.03 -5.95
N VAL A 109 -2.58 1.94 -7.10
CA VAL A 109 -3.03 3.13 -7.84
C VAL A 109 -4.55 3.16 -7.75
N HIS A 110 -5.11 4.28 -7.33
CA HIS A 110 -6.55 4.44 -7.21
C HIS A 110 -7.04 5.63 -8.03
N ASN A 111 -8.32 5.62 -8.39
CA ASN A 111 -8.94 6.79 -9.01
C ASN A 111 -8.92 7.99 -8.05
N PRO A 112 -8.85 9.23 -8.56
CA PRO A 112 -9.03 10.41 -7.72
C PRO A 112 -10.39 10.30 -7.04
N GLY A 113 -10.42 10.57 -5.74
CA GLY A 113 -11.55 10.21 -4.90
C GLY A 113 -11.09 9.55 -3.61
N PRO A 114 -11.51 8.30 -3.30
CA PRO A 114 -11.42 7.73 -1.96
C PRO A 114 -10.05 7.91 -1.30
N ASP A 115 -10.11 8.21 0.00
CA ASP A 115 -8.97 8.55 0.85
C ASP A 115 -7.87 7.48 0.77
N GLY A 116 -6.70 7.86 0.26
CA GLY A 116 -5.54 6.99 0.13
C GLY A 116 -5.15 6.34 1.47
N GLU A 117 -5.44 7.00 2.59
CA GLU A 117 -5.21 6.45 3.94
C GLU A 117 -6.01 5.16 4.19
N ARG A 118 -7.28 5.08 3.72
CA ARG A 118 -8.09 3.86 3.92
C ARG A 118 -7.52 2.64 3.21
N LEU A 119 -6.87 2.84 2.06
CA LEU A 119 -6.15 1.77 1.37
C LEU A 119 -4.94 1.30 2.19
N LEU A 120 -4.22 2.25 2.79
CA LEU A 120 -3.09 1.94 3.67
C LEU A 120 -3.55 1.21 4.94
N ASP A 121 -4.67 1.60 5.55
CA ASP A 121 -5.22 0.95 6.74
C ASP A 121 -5.61 -0.51 6.48
N LEU A 122 -6.27 -0.78 5.34
CA LEU A 122 -6.61 -2.15 4.92
C LEU A 122 -5.36 -2.99 4.68
N ALA A 123 -4.36 -2.42 4.02
CA ALA A 123 -3.11 -3.11 3.74
C ALA A 123 -2.28 -3.35 5.01
N GLU A 124 -2.24 -2.39 5.93
CA GLU A 124 -1.56 -2.52 7.22
C GLU A 124 -2.18 -3.62 8.08
N ALA A 125 -3.51 -3.66 8.21
CA ALA A 125 -4.21 -4.72 8.91
C ALA A 125 -3.84 -6.10 8.35
N ARG A 126 -3.71 -6.22 7.02
CA ARG A 126 -3.32 -7.47 6.36
C ARG A 126 -1.85 -7.84 6.59
N VAL A 127 -0.95 -6.85 6.61
CA VAL A 127 0.51 -7.02 6.80
C VAL A 127 0.87 -7.37 8.23
N THR A 128 0.25 -6.71 9.19
CA THR A 128 0.49 -6.94 10.63
C THR A 128 -0.35 -8.10 11.16
N GLY A 129 -1.46 -8.43 10.49
CA GLY A 129 -2.46 -9.37 10.99
C GLY A 129 -3.31 -8.80 12.12
N ALA A 130 -3.26 -7.48 12.35
CA ALA A 130 -4.16 -6.81 13.27
C ALA A 130 -5.61 -6.93 12.77
N GLU A 131 -6.52 -7.33 13.65
CA GLU A 131 -7.95 -7.22 13.39
C GLU A 131 -8.32 -5.74 13.22
N ARG A 132 -9.26 -5.45 12.31
CA ARG A 132 -9.63 -4.06 11.98
C ARG A 132 -9.99 -3.28 13.25
N PRO A 133 -9.56 -2.01 13.37
CA PRO A 133 -9.97 -1.16 14.48
C PRO A 133 -11.49 -0.94 14.56
N ASP A 134 -12.25 -1.17 13.47
CA ASP A 134 -13.71 -1.02 13.43
C ASP A 134 -14.53 -2.19 14.03
N GLN A 135 -13.91 -3.29 14.50
CA GLN A 135 -14.64 -4.43 15.09
C GLN A 135 -14.66 -4.45 16.63
N ARG A 136 -14.02 -3.48 17.32
CA ARG A 136 -13.96 -3.47 18.80
C ARG A 136 -15.10 -2.74 19.52
N SER A 137 -16.17 -2.32 18.85
CA SER A 137 -17.26 -1.55 19.49
C SER A 137 -18.60 -2.26 19.61
N ALA A 138 -18.67 -3.58 19.41
CA ALA A 138 -19.93 -4.31 19.57
C ALA A 138 -19.73 -5.65 20.27
N SER A 139 -19.20 -5.65 21.49
CA SER A 139 -19.38 -6.74 22.46
C SER A 139 -18.93 -6.26 23.83
N ASP A 140 -19.79 -5.49 24.48
CA ASP A 140 -19.79 -5.38 25.94
C ASP A 140 -21.25 -5.38 26.40
N PRO A 141 -21.85 -6.54 26.69
CA PRO A 141 -23.07 -6.62 27.46
C PRO A 141 -22.67 -6.77 28.94
N SER A 142 -22.80 -5.68 29.70
CA SER A 142 -22.99 -5.75 31.15
C SER A 142 -24.49 -5.86 31.45
#